data_AF-A0A3D2CI87-F1
#
_entry.id   AF-A0A3D2CI87-F1
#
_cell.length_a   1.000
_cell.length_b   1.000
_cell.length_c   1.000
_cell.angle_alpha   90.00
_cell.angle_beta   90.00
_cell.angle_gamma   90.00
#
_symmetry.space_group_name_H-M   'P 1'
#
loop_
_entity.id
_entity.type
_entity.pdbx_description
1 polymer ?
#
loop_
_entity_poly.entity_id
_entity_poly.type
_entity_poly.pdbx_seq_one_letter_code
_entity_poly.pdbx_strand_id
1 'polypeptide(L)'
;MRLARIERIRTLDAAVVKAARRVRVLRSLQWPEEAERQFLASVRAGRPASPGVVLRPPDRLPKEEDLASLASQIDDADPIQRWLGTTLDDIRRTIAMLQSIGTKAFTEWSLELYGRPEDIAHP
;
A
#
# COMPACT_ATOMS: atom_id res chain seq x y z
N MET A 1 -12.56 -30.66 -13.72
CA MET A 1 -13.01 -29.32 -13.28
C MET A 1 -12.28 -28.80 -12.04
N ARG A 2 -12.21 -29.52 -10.91
CA ARG A 2 -11.60 -29.01 -9.66
C ARG A 2 -10.11 -28.64 -9.76
N LEU A 3 -9.28 -29.44 -10.43
CA LEU A 3 -7.84 -29.16 -10.61
C LEU A 3 -7.60 -27.90 -11.45
N ALA A 4 -8.35 -27.73 -12.55
CA ALA A 4 -8.25 -26.53 -13.39
C ALA A 4 -8.61 -25.24 -12.63
N ARG A 5 -9.62 -25.30 -11.74
CA ARG A 5 -9.97 -24.18 -10.87
C ARG A 5 -8.82 -23.82 -9.91
N ILE A 6 -8.22 -24.82 -9.26
CA ILE A 6 -7.12 -24.61 -8.31
C ILE A 6 -5.90 -24.00 -9.02
N GLU A 7 -5.52 -24.53 -10.18
CA GLU A 7 -4.40 -24.00 -10.96
C GLU A 7 -4.65 -22.55 -11.44
N ARG A 8 -5.88 -22.22 -11.82
CA ARG A 8 -6.24 -20.83 -12.14
C ARG A 8 -6.11 -19.91 -10.93
N ILE A 9 -6.67 -20.29 -9.78
CA ILE A 9 -6.56 -19.50 -8.54
C ILE A 9 -5.10 -19.31 -8.17
N ARG A 10 -4.29 -20.36 -8.21
CA ARG A 10 -2.85 -20.30 -7.92
C ARG A 10 -2.10 -19.34 -8.86
N THR A 11 -2.47 -19.33 -10.14
CA THR A 11 -1.86 -18.41 -11.12
C THR A 11 -2.22 -16.96 -10.83
N LEU A 12 -3.49 -16.68 -10.53
CA LEU A 12 -3.96 -15.33 -10.18
C LEU A 12 -3.35 -14.85 -8.86
N ASP A 13 -3.33 -15.69 -7.83
CA ASP A 13 -2.71 -15.41 -6.53
C ASP A 13 -1.23 -15.03 -6.70
N ALA A 14 -0.46 -15.83 -7.44
CA ALA A 14 0.95 -15.54 -7.71
C ALA A 14 1.15 -14.18 -8.40
N ALA A 15 0.24 -13.79 -9.30
CA ALA A 15 0.28 -12.49 -9.97
C ALA A 15 -0.04 -11.33 -9.01
N VAL A 16 -1.08 -11.48 -8.16
CA VAL A 16 -1.44 -10.50 -7.13
C VAL A 16 -0.30 -10.32 -6.12
N VAL A 17 0.27 -11.40 -5.61
CA VAL A 17 1.43 -11.36 -4.71
C VAL A 17 2.62 -10.66 -5.37
N LYS A 18 2.89 -10.93 -6.64
CA LYS A 18 3.98 -10.27 -7.38
C LYS A 18 3.76 -8.75 -7.47
N ALA A 19 2.53 -8.29 -7.70
CA ALA A 19 2.19 -6.87 -7.68
C ALA A 19 2.40 -6.26 -6.29
N ALA A 20 1.86 -6.90 -5.24
CA ALA A 20 1.96 -6.45 -3.85
C ALA A 20 3.41 -6.28 -3.37
N ARG A 21 4.32 -7.21 -3.74
CA ARG A 21 5.73 -7.19 -3.30
C ARG A 21 6.50 -5.93 -3.65
N ARG A 22 6.07 -5.17 -4.66
CA ARG A 22 6.68 -3.91 -5.07
C ARG A 22 6.15 -2.70 -4.30
N VAL A 23 5.01 -2.86 -3.62
CA VAL A 23 4.37 -1.81 -2.84
C VAL A 23 4.83 -1.93 -1.39
N ARG A 24 5.81 -1.11 -0.99
CA ARG A 24 6.45 -1.18 0.34
C ARG A 24 6.25 0.11 1.12
N VAL A 25 5.06 0.27 1.71
CA VAL A 25 4.64 1.50 2.40
C VAL A 25 5.67 2.00 3.41
N LEU A 26 6.07 1.18 4.39
CA LEU A 26 7.02 1.59 5.43
C LEU A 26 8.38 1.99 4.87
N ARG A 27 8.85 1.29 3.82
CA ARG A 27 10.12 1.63 3.17
C ARG A 27 10.03 2.95 2.42
N SER A 28 8.88 3.24 1.81
CA SER A 28 8.65 4.48 1.07
C SER A 28 8.51 5.70 1.98
N LEU A 29 8.16 5.50 3.24
CA LEU A 29 7.97 6.57 4.24
C LEU A 29 9.15 6.72 5.20
N GLN A 30 10.19 5.92 5.02
CA GLN A 30 11.35 5.92 5.91
C GLN A 30 12.11 7.25 5.82
N TRP A 31 12.38 7.84 6.98
CA TRP A 31 13.26 9.00 7.07
C TRP A 31 14.73 8.59 6.94
N PRO A 32 15.60 9.49 6.42
CA PRO A 32 17.04 9.33 6.58
C PRO A 32 17.38 9.21 8.07
N GLU A 33 18.31 8.32 8.43
CA GLU A 33 18.67 8.08 9.84
C GLU A 33 19.10 9.36 10.57
N GLU A 34 19.76 10.27 9.87
CA GLU A 34 20.17 11.56 10.45
C GLU A 34 18.97 12.44 10.82
N ALA A 35 17.93 12.46 10.00
CA ALA A 35 16.70 13.21 10.30
C ALA A 35 15.98 12.64 11.53
N GLU A 36 15.95 11.31 11.66
CA GLU A 36 15.40 10.64 12.85
C GLU A 36 16.22 10.99 14.11
N ARG A 37 17.55 10.90 14.04
CA ARG A 37 18.43 11.27 15.16
C ARG A 37 18.24 12.71 15.60
N GLN A 38 18.17 13.64 14.65
CA GLN A 38 17.94 15.07 14.91
C GLN A 38 16.59 15.31 15.58
N PHE A 39 15.52 14.70 15.06
CA PHE A 39 14.20 14.78 15.65
C PHE A 39 14.20 14.25 17.09
N LEU A 40 14.73 13.05 17.33
CA LEU A 40 14.77 12.45 18.66
C LEU A 40 15.65 13.23 19.66
N ALA A 41 16.72 13.89 19.20
CA ALA A 41 17.52 14.78 20.04
C ALA A 41 16.73 16.03 20.44
N SER A 42 15.99 16.64 19.50
CA SER A 42 15.14 17.81 19.76
C SER A 42 14.03 17.52 20.79
N VAL A 43 13.40 16.34 20.68
CA VAL A 43 12.39 15.86 21.63
C VAL A 43 13.00 15.67 23.01
N ARG A 44 14.16 15.01 23.12
CA ARG A 44 14.88 14.82 24.41
C ARG A 44 15.30 16.13 25.06
N ALA A 45 15.59 17.16 24.27
CA ALA A 45 15.90 18.51 24.75
C ALA A 45 14.64 19.33 25.15
N GLY A 46 13.44 18.74 25.08
CA GLY A 46 12.18 19.41 25.39
C GLY A 46 11.75 20.44 24.33
N ARG A 47 12.34 20.41 23.13
CA ARG A 47 12.05 21.33 22.03
C ARG A 47 11.88 20.56 20.72
N PRO A 48 10.78 19.81 20.54
CA PRO A 48 10.53 19.05 19.32
C PRO A 48 10.61 19.97 18.09
N ALA A 49 11.46 19.63 17.13
CA ALA A 49 11.65 20.37 15.89
C ALA A 49 11.52 19.43 14.70
N SER A 50 10.79 19.85 13.66
CA SER A 50 10.68 19.07 12.44
C SER A 50 12.03 18.99 11.72
N PRO A 51 12.49 17.80 11.29
CA PRO A 51 13.76 17.66 10.58
C PRO A 51 13.70 18.11 9.11
N GLY A 52 12.56 18.65 8.64
CA GLY A 52 12.43 19.19 7.28
C GLY A 52 12.50 18.13 6.17
N VAL A 53 12.17 16.87 6.47
CA VAL A 53 12.24 15.77 5.50
C VAL A 53 11.15 15.92 4.44
N VAL A 54 11.55 15.95 3.17
CA VAL A 54 10.65 15.91 2.01
C VAL A 54 10.74 14.52 1.39
N LEU A 55 9.72 13.70 1.63
CA LEU A 55 9.58 12.40 0.99
C LEU A 55 9.07 12.56 -0.45
N ARG A 56 9.47 11.63 -1.33
CA ARG A 56 9.03 11.60 -2.73
C ARG A 56 8.29 10.28 -3.00
N PRO A 57 7.32 10.28 -3.93
CA PRO A 57 6.75 9.05 -4.45
C PRO A 57 7.82 8.06 -4.93
N PRO A 58 7.64 6.75 -4.72
CA PRO A 58 8.59 5.74 -5.22
C PRO A 58 8.58 5.65 -6.75
N ASP A 59 9.77 5.61 -7.36
CA ASP A 59 9.91 5.58 -8.83
C ASP A 59 9.42 4.27 -9.49
N ARG A 60 9.32 3.17 -8.73
CA ARG A 60 9.09 1.81 -9.26
C ARG A 60 7.86 1.14 -8.64
N LEU A 61 6.71 1.79 -8.72
CA LEU A 61 5.43 1.17 -8.40
C LEU A 61 4.90 0.34 -9.59
N PRO A 62 4.09 -0.70 -9.35
CA PRO A 62 3.32 -1.34 -10.42
C PRO A 62 2.50 -0.32 -11.19
N LYS A 63 2.38 -0.52 -12.49
CA LYS A 63 1.62 0.39 -13.34
C LYS A 63 0.13 0.08 -13.27
N GLU A 64 -0.68 1.12 -13.41
CA GLU A 64 -2.13 1.02 -13.40
C GLU A 64 -2.64 0.10 -14.53
N GLU A 65 -2.04 0.16 -15.72
CA GLU A 65 -2.42 -0.72 -16.84
C GLU A 65 -2.21 -2.22 -16.53
N ASP A 66 -1.12 -2.56 -15.83
CA ASP A 66 -0.80 -3.94 -15.46
C ASP A 66 -1.80 -4.48 -14.43
N LEU A 67 -2.19 -3.64 -13.47
CA LEU A 67 -3.17 -4.00 -12.43
C LEU A 67 -4.57 -4.12 -13.01
N ALA A 68 -4.97 -3.22 -13.91
CA ALA A 68 -6.25 -3.29 -14.61
C ALA A 68 -6.35 -4.56 -15.47
N SER A 69 -5.28 -4.94 -16.17
CA SER A 69 -5.23 -6.18 -16.94
C SER A 69 -5.30 -7.43 -16.05
N LEU A 70 -4.76 -7.38 -14.83
CA LEU A 70 -4.91 -8.48 -13.88
C LEU A 70 -6.34 -8.55 -13.33
N ALA A 71 -6.93 -7.39 -12.99
CA ALA A 71 -8.30 -7.30 -12.49
C ALA A 71 -9.31 -7.86 -13.50
N SER A 72 -9.13 -7.60 -14.80
CA SER A 72 -10.03 -8.11 -15.84
C SER A 72 -10.01 -9.63 -16.01
N GLN A 73 -9.06 -10.33 -15.38
CA GLN A 73 -8.97 -11.80 -15.39
C GLN A 73 -9.68 -12.43 -14.19
N ILE A 74 -10.11 -11.66 -13.21
CA ILE A 74 -10.74 -12.15 -11.98
C ILE A 74 -12.21 -12.44 -12.26
N ASP A 75 -12.65 -13.64 -11.89
CA ASP A 75 -14.06 -14.04 -11.96
C ASP A 75 -14.75 -13.77 -10.62
N ASP A 76 -15.59 -12.73 -10.58
CA ASP A 76 -16.33 -12.34 -9.37
C ASP A 76 -17.35 -13.39 -8.91
N ALA A 77 -17.74 -14.34 -9.76
CA ALA A 77 -18.63 -15.43 -9.36
C ALA A 77 -17.92 -16.47 -8.46
N ASP A 78 -16.58 -16.57 -8.54
CA ASP A 78 -15.78 -17.44 -7.68
C ASP A 78 -15.37 -16.68 -6.40
N PRO A 79 -15.79 -17.10 -5.20
CA PRO A 79 -15.50 -16.38 -3.96
C PRO A 79 -14.01 -16.15 -3.68
N ILE A 80 -13.14 -17.07 -4.10
CA ILE A 80 -11.69 -16.94 -3.87
C ILE A 80 -11.11 -15.90 -4.83
N GLN A 81 -11.54 -15.93 -6.10
CA GLN A 81 -11.08 -14.94 -7.07
C GLN A 81 -11.62 -13.55 -6.72
N ARG A 82 -12.88 -13.44 -6.26
CA ARG A 82 -13.43 -12.18 -5.73
C ARG A 82 -12.57 -11.59 -4.61
N TRP A 83 -12.12 -12.41 -3.66
CA TRP A 83 -11.21 -11.97 -2.60
C TRP A 83 -9.85 -11.48 -3.15
N LEU A 84 -9.32 -12.16 -4.18
CA LEU A 84 -8.13 -11.68 -4.90
C LEU A 84 -8.39 -10.32 -5.56
N GLY A 85 -9.59 -10.08 -6.08
CA GLY A 85 -10.03 -8.80 -6.65
C GLY A 85 -10.02 -7.70 -5.60
N THR A 86 -10.62 -7.95 -4.43
CA THR A 86 -10.57 -7.01 -3.29
C THR A 86 -9.13 -6.70 -2.88
N THR A 87 -8.27 -7.73 -2.80
CA THR A 87 -6.85 -7.56 -2.47
C THR A 87 -6.13 -6.68 -3.52
N LEU A 88 -6.47 -6.85 -4.80
CA LEU A 88 -5.91 -6.05 -5.89
C LEU A 88 -6.36 -4.59 -5.82
N ASP A 89 -7.60 -4.32 -5.42
CA ASP A 89 -8.11 -2.96 -5.19
C ASP A 89 -7.36 -2.28 -4.05
N ASP A 90 -7.08 -2.99 -2.95
CA ASP A 90 -6.29 -2.44 -1.84
C ASP A 90 -4.85 -2.13 -2.26
N ILE A 91 -4.25 -2.96 -3.12
CA ILE A 91 -2.94 -2.67 -3.73
C ILE A 91 -3.01 -1.38 -4.57
N ARG A 92 -4.05 -1.21 -5.40
CA ARG A 92 -4.25 -0.02 -6.24
C ARG A 92 -4.40 1.24 -5.38
N ARG A 93 -5.24 1.21 -4.34
CA ARG A 93 -5.39 2.30 -3.37
C ARG A 93 -4.06 2.63 -2.68
N THR A 94 -3.32 1.61 -2.28
CA THR A 94 -1.99 1.79 -1.64
C THR A 94 -1.00 2.45 -2.61
N ILE A 95 -1.03 2.11 -3.90
CA ILE A 95 -0.21 2.77 -4.92
C ILE A 95 -0.61 4.24 -5.08
N ALA A 96 -1.91 4.55 -5.16
CA ALA A 96 -2.42 5.92 -5.23
C ALA A 96 -2.01 6.74 -4.00
N MET A 97 -2.05 6.13 -2.81
CA MET A 97 -1.54 6.73 -1.57
C MET A 97 -0.06 7.09 -1.72
N LEU A 98 0.80 6.14 -2.12
CA LEU A 98 2.25 6.37 -2.25
C LEU A 98 2.60 7.38 -3.35
N GLN A 99 1.82 7.43 -4.44
CA GLN A 99 1.97 8.46 -5.47
C GLN A 99 1.59 9.86 -4.97
N SER A 100 0.77 9.94 -3.93
CA SER A 100 0.28 11.19 -3.36
C SER A 100 1.15 11.73 -2.22
N ILE A 101 2.30 11.12 -1.92
CA ILE A 101 3.22 11.56 -0.85
C ILE A 101 3.50 13.07 -0.98
N GLY A 102 3.38 13.77 0.15
CA GLY A 102 3.57 15.22 0.23
C GLY A 102 2.34 16.06 -0.13
N THR A 103 1.20 15.42 -0.43
CA THR A 103 -0.07 16.09 -0.70
C THR A 103 -1.14 15.70 0.33
N LYS A 104 -2.24 16.46 0.39
CA LYS A 104 -3.40 16.14 1.25
C LYS A 104 -4.01 14.77 0.92
N ALA A 105 -4.00 14.38 -0.34
CA ALA A 105 -4.56 13.11 -0.81
C ALA A 105 -3.88 11.89 -0.17
N PHE A 106 -2.59 12.00 0.22
CA PHE A 106 -1.92 10.93 0.96
C PHE A 106 -2.68 10.54 2.24
N THR A 107 -3.05 11.54 3.04
CA THR A 107 -3.77 11.30 4.30
C THR A 107 -5.18 10.79 4.04
N GLU A 108 -5.86 11.29 2.99
CA GLU A 108 -7.20 10.81 2.61
C GLU A 108 -7.18 9.31 2.26
N TRP A 109 -6.23 8.87 1.43
CA TRP A 109 -6.03 7.46 1.11
C TRP A 109 -5.62 6.62 2.33
N SER A 110 -4.74 7.15 3.19
CA SER A 110 -4.31 6.46 4.41
C SER A 110 -5.48 6.20 5.36
N LEU A 111 -6.40 7.16 5.49
CA LEU A 111 -7.59 7.01 6.32
C LEU A 111 -8.58 6.00 5.72
N GLU A 112 -8.73 5.95 4.40
CA GLU A 112 -9.56 4.94 3.74
C GLU A 112 -8.98 3.52 3.92
N LEU A 113 -7.65 3.38 3.81
CA LEU A 113 -6.96 2.08 3.88
C LEU A 113 -6.82 1.53 5.30
N TYR A 114 -6.51 2.39 6.26
CA TYR A 114 -6.13 1.98 7.62
C TYR A 114 -7.10 2.43 8.70
N GLY A 115 -8.12 3.21 8.34
CA GLY A 115 -9.01 3.85 9.31
C GLY A 115 -8.33 5.01 10.03
N ARG A 116 -9.03 5.53 11.04
CA ARG A 116 -8.60 6.61 11.90
C ARG A 116 -8.07 6.08 13.23
N PRO A 117 -7.16 6.80 13.91
CA PRO A 117 -6.69 6.41 15.23
C PRO A 117 -7.80 6.30 16.29
N GLU A 118 -8.86 7.09 16.14
CA GLU A 118 -10.04 7.04 17.01
C GLU A 118 -11.03 5.90 16.67
N ASP A 119 -10.85 5.21 15.54
CA ASP A 119 -11.70 4.09 15.20
C ASP A 119 -11.43 2.94 16.16
N ILE A 120 -12.51 2.26 16.58
CA ILE A 120 -12.40 1.07 17.41
C ILE A 120 -11.64 0.03 16.59
N ALA A 121 -10.47 -0.39 17.07
CA ALA A 121 -9.73 -1.50 16.47
C ALA A 121 -10.71 -2.66 16.26
N HIS A 122 -10.81 -3.15 15.02
CA HIS A 122 -11.71 -4.26 14.69
C HIS A 122 -11.49 -5.39 15.72
N PRO A 123 -12.56 -5.88 16.39
CA PRO A 123 -12.45 -6.96 17.36
C PRO A 123 -11.93 -8.25 16.74
#